data_AF-A0A7S3D713-F1
#
_entry.id   AF-A0A7S3D713-F1
#
_cell.length_a   1.000
_cell.length_b   1.000
_cell.length_c   1.000
_cell.angle_alpha   90.00
_cell.angle_beta   90.00
_cell.angle_gamma   90.00
#
_symmetry.space_group_name_H-M   'P 1'
#
loop_
_entity.id
_entity.type
_entity.pdbx_description
1 polymer ?
#
loop_
_entity_poly.entity_id
_entity_poly.type
_entity_poly.pdbx_seq_one_letter_code
_entity_poly.pdbx_strand_id
1 'polypeptide(L)'
;ALLNDLFGIQSRGGCMCAGPYSQRLLGIPYDLAKKYEEELVQTRSEVVRPGFTRLNFPYFMSDEKLDFVINAVKFVAEEGWRLLPLYRFHKETGEWRHRSLGPKQILGRIWLGELDFFDDVGDGPKKKQGPPLSMKQCFEEARSIASNAEKIIEEKGWKPK
;
A
#
# COMPACT_ATOMS: atom_id res chain seq x y z
N ALA A 1 0.52 0.23 -0.16
CA ALA A 1 1.39 0.63 -1.28
C ALA A 1 2.07 1.96 -0.98
N LEU A 2 1.35 3.08 -0.97
CA LEU A 2 1.95 4.43 -0.88
C LEU A 2 2.90 4.66 0.31
N LEU A 3 2.53 4.23 1.53
CA LEU A 3 3.41 4.35 2.71
C LEU A 3 4.77 3.67 2.52
N ASN A 4 4.78 2.50 1.87
CA ASN A 4 6.01 1.77 1.57
C ASN A 4 6.78 2.43 0.44
N ASP A 5 6.09 2.77 -0.65
CA ASP A 5 6.74 3.20 -1.89
C ASP A 5 7.33 4.62 -1.78
N LEU A 6 6.71 5.49 -0.97
CA LEU A 6 7.15 6.89 -0.79
C LEU A 6 8.01 7.09 0.45
N PHE A 7 7.73 6.36 1.54
CA PHE A 7 8.32 6.63 2.85
C PHE A 7 9.07 5.43 3.45
N GLY A 8 9.06 4.27 2.78
CA GLY A 8 9.65 3.03 3.30
C GLY A 8 8.93 2.46 4.53
N ILE A 9 7.72 2.93 4.82
CA ILE A 9 6.94 2.48 5.98
C ILE A 9 6.13 1.25 5.57
N GLN A 10 6.52 0.09 6.10
CA GLN A 10 5.80 -1.15 5.84
C GLN A 10 4.54 -1.26 6.68
N SER A 11 3.39 -1.34 6.01
CA SER A 11 2.11 -1.69 6.61
C SER A 11 1.76 -3.14 6.29
N ARG A 12 1.37 -3.95 7.29
CA ARG A 12 0.81 -5.28 7.03
C ARG A 12 -0.65 -5.15 6.59
N GLY A 13 -0.92 -5.47 5.33
CA GLY A 13 -2.28 -5.73 4.85
C GLY A 13 -2.65 -7.19 5.09
N GLY A 14 -3.92 -7.48 5.34
CA GLY A 14 -4.41 -8.85 5.52
C GLY A 14 -5.78 -8.91 6.17
N CYS A 15 -6.30 -10.14 6.32
CA CYS A 15 -7.51 -10.39 7.11
C CYS A 15 -7.22 -10.04 8.56
N MET A 16 -7.76 -8.92 9.01
CA MET A 16 -7.65 -8.53 10.41
C MET A 16 -8.57 -9.45 11.21
N CYS A 17 -8.00 -10.20 12.16
CA CYS A 17 -8.72 -11.13 13.05
C CYS A 17 -9.76 -10.46 13.98
N ALA A 18 -10.17 -9.23 13.67
CA ALA A 18 -11.05 -8.36 14.45
C ALA A 18 -12.10 -7.68 13.54
N GLY A 19 -12.67 -8.40 12.58
CA GLY A 19 -13.65 -7.88 11.61
C GLY A 19 -14.81 -7.09 12.25
N PRO A 20 -15.56 -7.67 13.22
CA PRO A 20 -16.67 -6.98 13.89
C PRO A 20 -16.24 -5.72 14.67
N TYR A 21 -15.06 -5.76 15.29
CA TYR A 21 -14.50 -4.59 15.99
C TYR A 21 -14.19 -3.45 15.01
N SER A 22 -13.67 -3.81 13.84
CA SER A 22 -13.30 -2.86 12.80
C SER A 22 -14.53 -2.22 12.16
N GLN A 23 -15.57 -3.02 11.91
CA GLN A 23 -16.87 -2.51 11.46
C GLN A 23 -17.44 -1.50 12.46
N ARG A 24 -17.37 -1.80 13.76
CA ARG A 24 -17.83 -0.88 14.81
C ARG A 24 -17.02 0.42 14.83
N LEU A 25 -15.68 0.34 14.77
CA LEU A 25 -14.80 1.52 14.76
C LEU A 25 -15.02 2.41 13.55
N LEU A 26 -15.28 1.82 12.38
CA LEU A 26 -15.57 2.53 11.15
C LEU A 26 -17.02 3.03 11.06
N GLY A 27 -17.86 2.75 12.06
CA GLY A 27 -19.27 3.12 12.05
C GLY A 27 -20.09 2.41 10.97
N ILE A 28 -19.69 1.21 10.56
CA ILE A 28 -20.38 0.41 9.54
C ILE A 28 -21.54 -0.32 10.22
N PRO A 29 -22.81 0.00 9.92
CA PRO A 29 -23.96 -0.71 10.48
C PRO A 29 -24.07 -2.12 9.90
N TYR A 30 -24.75 -3.01 10.62
CA TYR A 30 -24.90 -4.42 10.24
C TYR A 30 -25.45 -4.60 8.81
N ASP A 31 -26.47 -3.83 8.42
CA ASP A 31 -27.07 -3.92 7.09
C ASP A 31 -26.09 -3.56 5.97
N LEU A 32 -25.19 -2.59 6.23
CA LEU A 32 -24.15 -2.22 5.28
C LEU A 32 -23.04 -3.27 5.23
N ALA A 33 -22.66 -3.82 6.39
CA ALA A 33 -21.70 -4.93 6.47
C ALA A 33 -22.18 -6.15 5.68
N LYS A 34 -23.48 -6.48 5.78
CA LYS A 34 -24.11 -7.57 5.01
C LYS A 34 -24.05 -7.32 3.49
N LYS A 35 -24.31 -6.09 3.05
CA LYS A 35 -24.17 -5.72 1.62
C LYS A 35 -22.74 -5.87 1.12
N TYR A 36 -21.74 -5.46 1.92
CA TYR A 36 -20.34 -5.69 1.56
C TYR A 36 -20.02 -7.18 1.45
N GLU A 37 -20.52 -8.01 2.36
CA GLU A 37 -20.33 -9.46 2.32
C GLU A 37 -20.96 -10.09 1.07
N GLU A 38 -22.21 -9.74 0.76
CA GLU A 38 -22.91 -10.22 -0.44
C GLU A 38 -22.13 -9.85 -1.72
N GLU A 39 -21.68 -8.60 -1.84
CA GLU A 39 -20.90 -8.11 -2.98
C GLU A 39 -19.53 -8.82 -3.09
N LEU A 40 -18.85 -9.03 -1.95
CA LEU A 40 -17.57 -9.75 -1.90
C LEU A 40 -17.71 -11.19 -2.38
N VAL A 41 -18.79 -11.88 -1.98
CA VAL A 41 -19.05 -13.27 -2.41
C VAL A 41 -19.39 -13.33 -3.90
N GLN A 42 -20.20 -12.39 -4.40
CA GLN A 42 -20.63 -12.37 -5.80
C GLN A 42 -19.51 -11.99 -6.76
N THR A 43 -18.78 -10.90 -6.47
CA THR A 43 -17.77 -10.35 -7.39
C THR A 43 -16.38 -10.92 -7.18
N ARG A 44 -16.11 -11.54 -6.01
CA ARG A 44 -14.77 -11.89 -5.54
C ARG A 44 -13.79 -10.72 -5.61
N SER A 45 -14.30 -9.49 -5.55
CA SER A 45 -13.49 -8.29 -5.73
C SER A 45 -13.08 -7.72 -4.38
N GLU A 46 -11.83 -7.96 -3.98
CA GLU A 46 -11.29 -7.43 -2.72
C GLU A 46 -11.28 -5.87 -2.65
N VAL A 47 -11.53 -5.18 -3.77
CA VAL A 47 -11.61 -3.71 -3.81
C VAL A 47 -12.78 -3.16 -2.99
N VAL A 48 -13.87 -3.90 -2.86
CA VAL A 48 -15.06 -3.44 -2.10
C VAL A 48 -14.93 -3.69 -0.61
N ARG A 49 -13.91 -4.45 -0.17
CA ARG A 49 -13.69 -4.74 1.25
C ARG A 49 -13.25 -3.45 1.96
N PRO A 50 -13.97 -3.00 3.01
CA PRO A 50 -13.51 -1.87 3.82
C PRO A 50 -12.14 -2.19 4.43
N GLY A 51 -11.15 -1.37 4.10
CA GLY A 51 -9.79 -1.47 4.61
C GLY A 51 -9.58 -0.56 5.81
N PHE A 52 -8.72 -1.00 6.74
CA PHE A 52 -8.18 -0.13 7.78
C PHE A 52 -6.74 -0.54 8.10
N THR A 53 -5.99 0.35 8.73
CA THR A 53 -4.63 0.07 9.21
C THR A 53 -4.53 0.50 10.66
N ARG A 54 -4.01 -0.39 11.51
CA ARG A 54 -3.69 -0.07 12.91
C ARG A 54 -2.24 0.37 13.00
N LEU A 55 -2.01 1.54 13.58
CA LEU A 55 -0.68 2.02 13.93
C LEU A 55 -0.43 1.76 15.42
N ASN A 56 0.78 1.34 15.77
CA ASN A 56 1.21 1.17 17.15
C ASN A 56 2.61 1.79 17.30
N PHE A 57 2.74 2.73 18.22
CA PHE A 57 3.98 3.46 18.47
C PHE A 57 4.64 2.92 19.75
N PRO A 58 5.85 2.35 19.67
CA PRO A 58 6.60 1.97 20.85
C PRO A 58 6.93 3.20 21.69
N TYR A 59 6.89 3.08 23.02
CA TYR A 59 7.13 4.21 23.94
C TYR A 59 8.53 4.83 23.82
N PHE A 60 9.50 4.09 23.30
CA PHE A 60 10.89 4.52 23.11
C PHE A 60 11.15 5.09 21.71
N MET A 61 10.12 5.22 20.87
CA MET A 61 10.24 5.89 19.58
C MET A 61 10.55 7.37 19.80
N SER A 62 11.54 7.92 19.09
CA SER A 62 11.83 9.35 19.16
C SER A 62 10.72 10.18 18.53
N ASP A 63 10.50 11.38 19.05
CA ASP A 63 9.49 12.32 18.53
C ASP A 63 9.68 12.59 17.03
N GLU A 64 10.93 12.71 16.56
CA GLU A 64 11.24 12.88 15.14
C GLU A 64 10.70 11.72 14.26
N LYS A 65 10.85 10.48 14.72
CA LYS A 65 10.35 9.29 14.00
C LYS A 65 8.82 9.21 14.08
N LEU A 66 8.26 9.56 15.24
CA LEU A 66 6.82 9.61 15.44
C LEU A 66 6.18 10.62 14.48
N ASP A 67 6.71 11.84 14.44
CA ASP A 67 6.29 12.91 13.55
C ASP A 67 6.44 12.52 12.08
N PHE A 68 7.53 11.82 11.71
CA PHE A 68 7.70 11.32 10.36
C PHE A 68 6.56 10.38 9.95
N VAL A 69 6.20 9.40 10.79
CA VAL A 69 5.12 8.45 10.49
C VAL A 69 3.76 9.14 10.44
N ILE A 70 3.47 10.04 11.39
CA ILE A 70 2.22 10.79 11.42
C ILE A 70 2.07 11.65 10.16
N ASN A 71 3.13 12.39 9.79
CA ASN A 71 3.12 13.24 8.60
C ASN A 71 3.04 12.42 7.31
N ALA A 72 3.64 11.23 7.25
CA ALA A 72 3.52 10.34 6.10
C ALA A 72 2.08 9.84 5.91
N VAL A 73 1.40 9.48 7.01
CA VAL A 73 -0.01 9.08 7.00
C VAL A 73 -0.90 10.24 6.57
N LYS A 74 -0.65 11.44 7.12
CA LYS A 74 -1.36 12.67 6.74
C LYS A 74 -1.19 12.98 5.25
N PHE A 75 0.04 12.92 4.73
CA PHE A 75 0.32 13.09 3.32
C PHE A 75 -0.45 12.10 2.44
N VAL A 76 -0.46 10.81 2.80
CA VAL A 76 -1.22 9.80 2.05
C VAL A 76 -2.72 10.07 2.10
N ALA A 77 -3.26 10.54 3.22
CA ALA A 77 -4.67 10.87 3.34
C ALA A 77 -5.08 12.09 2.49
N GLU A 78 -4.22 13.10 2.40
CA GLU A 78 -4.48 14.35 1.67
C GLU A 78 -4.17 14.23 0.16
N GLU A 79 -3.04 13.62 -0.19
CA GLU A 79 -2.47 13.63 -1.54
C GLU A 79 -2.55 12.27 -2.24
N GLY A 80 -2.87 11.18 -1.51
CA GLY A 80 -2.79 9.82 -2.05
C GLY A 80 -3.68 9.56 -3.27
N TRP A 81 -4.81 10.27 -3.37
CA TRP A 81 -5.72 10.16 -4.52
C TRP A 81 -5.07 10.64 -5.83
N ARG A 82 -4.17 11.63 -5.78
CA ARG A 82 -3.45 12.17 -6.96
C ARG A 82 -2.52 11.14 -7.57
N LEU A 83 -2.09 10.15 -6.80
CA LEU A 83 -1.16 9.12 -7.23
C LEU A 83 -1.86 7.94 -7.89
N LEU A 84 -3.19 7.82 -7.81
CA LEU A 84 -3.96 6.74 -8.46
C LEU A 84 -3.64 6.48 -9.94
N PRO A 85 -3.40 7.50 -10.81
CA PRO A 85 -3.02 7.27 -12.20
C PRO A 85 -1.71 6.50 -12.36
N LEU A 86 -0.80 6.60 -11.38
CA LEU A 86 0.49 5.91 -11.38
C LEU A 86 0.38 4.45 -10.95
N TYR A 87 -0.75 4.04 -10.39
CA TYR A 87 -0.97 2.70 -9.87
C TYR A 87 -2.02 1.91 -10.66
N ARG A 88 -1.94 0.59 -10.53
CA ARG A 88 -2.93 -0.38 -11.00
C ARG A 88 -3.29 -1.32 -9.86
N PHE A 89 -4.58 -1.54 -9.65
CA PHE A 89 -5.08 -2.54 -8.72
C PHE A 89 -5.18 -3.92 -9.39
N HIS A 90 -4.56 -4.93 -8.80
CA HIS A 90 -4.62 -6.31 -9.24
C HIS A 90 -5.70 -7.07 -8.45
N LYS A 91 -6.85 -7.32 -9.07
CA LYS A 91 -8.00 -7.97 -8.42
C LYS A 91 -7.68 -9.36 -7.86
N GLU A 92 -6.82 -10.12 -8.54
CA GLU A 92 -6.44 -11.49 -8.16
C GLU A 92 -5.65 -11.55 -6.84
N THR A 93 -4.82 -10.53 -6.57
CA THR A 93 -3.95 -10.49 -5.39
C THR A 93 -4.38 -9.46 -4.35
N GLY A 94 -5.29 -8.55 -4.70
CA GLY A 94 -5.64 -7.39 -3.87
C GLY A 94 -4.52 -6.34 -3.78
N GLU A 95 -3.46 -6.45 -4.59
CA GLU A 95 -2.30 -5.56 -4.51
C GLU A 95 -2.46 -4.32 -5.41
N TRP A 96 -2.08 -3.16 -4.87
CA TRP A 96 -1.79 -1.97 -5.67
C TRP A 96 -0.33 -2.00 -6.12
N ARG A 97 -0.10 -1.83 -7.42
CA ARG A 97 1.26 -1.77 -7.99
C ARG A 97 1.48 -0.54 -8.84
N HIS A 98 2.65 0.05 -8.69
CA HIS A 98 3.08 1.16 -9.53
C HIS A 98 3.29 0.68 -10.96
N ARG A 99 2.84 1.45 -11.95
CA ARG A 99 2.84 1.08 -13.38
C ARG A 99 4.23 0.95 -13.99
N SER A 100 5.25 1.57 -13.39
CA SER A 100 6.65 1.41 -13.85
C SER A 100 7.25 0.07 -13.45
N LEU A 101 6.67 -0.60 -12.46
CA LEU A 101 7.07 -1.96 -12.12
C LEU A 101 6.46 -2.85 -13.21
N GLY A 102 7.31 -3.42 -14.06
CA GLY A 102 6.90 -4.36 -15.10
C GLY A 102 6.07 -5.51 -14.53
N PRO A 103 5.44 -6.34 -15.38
CA PRO A 103 4.67 -7.48 -14.91
C PRO A 103 5.56 -8.33 -14.00
N LYS A 104 5.24 -8.41 -12.71
CA LYS A 104 5.87 -9.39 -11.83
C LYS A 104 5.53 -10.72 -12.48
N GLN A 105 6.54 -11.50 -12.85
CA GLN A 105 6.30 -12.92 -13.02
C GLN A 105 5.63 -13.33 -11.71
N ILE A 106 4.39 -13.80 -11.80
CA ILE A 106 3.85 -14.63 -10.75
C ILE A 106 4.76 -15.85 -10.83
N LEU A 107 5.93 -15.79 -10.18
CA LEU A 107 6.59 -16.99 -9.72
C LEU A 107 5.45 -17.70 -9.02
N GLY A 108 5.02 -18.84 -9.57
CA GLY A 108 3.99 -19.66 -8.93
C GLY A 108 4.33 -19.74 -7.45
N ARG A 109 3.32 -19.83 -6.58
CA ARG A 109 3.56 -19.96 -5.14
C ARG A 109 4.66 -21.00 -4.92
N ILE A 110 5.87 -20.55 -4.57
CA ILE A 110 6.97 -21.43 -4.23
C ILE A 110 6.67 -21.85 -2.81
N TRP A 111 6.42 -23.13 -2.61
CA TRP A 111 6.19 -23.64 -1.27
C TRP A 111 7.52 -23.64 -0.52
N LEU A 112 7.48 -23.41 0.80
CA LEU A 112 8.71 -23.40 1.61
C LEU A 112 9.51 -24.71 1.47
N GLY A 113 8.84 -25.83 1.18
CA GLY A 113 9.48 -27.13 0.94
C GLY A 113 10.05 -27.33 -0.47
N GLU A 114 9.78 -26.42 -1.41
CA GLU A 114 10.40 -26.40 -2.75
C GLU A 114 11.66 -25.53 -2.78
N LEU A 115 11.97 -24.83 -1.69
CA LEU A 115 13.20 -24.08 -1.54
C LEU A 115 14.29 -25.02 -1.02
N ASP A 116 15.31 -25.24 -1.84
CA ASP A 116 16.56 -25.79 -1.35
C ASP A 116 17.33 -24.65 -0.65
N PHE A 117 17.51 -24.77 0.67
CA PHE A 117 18.24 -23.80 1.47
C PHE A 117 19.76 -23.97 1.37
N PHE A 118 20.21 -25.07 0.76
CA PHE A 118 21.63 -25.39 0.57
C PHE A 118 22.11 -25.06 -0.84
N ASP A 119 21.19 -24.80 -1.77
CA ASP A 119 21.55 -24.10 -2.99
C ASP A 119 21.95 -22.67 -2.61
N ASP A 120 23.12 -22.25 -3.10
CA ASP A 120 23.57 -20.87 -3.03
C ASP A 120 22.61 -20.04 -3.90
N VAL A 121 21.47 -19.64 -3.30
CA VAL A 121 20.52 -18.70 -3.90
C VAL A 121 21.26 -17.37 -3.95
N GLY A 122 22.12 -17.24 -4.96
CA GLY A 122 22.93 -16.07 -5.18
C GLY A 122 22.02 -14.87 -5.08
N ASP A 123 22.39 -13.93 -4.20
CA ASP A 123 21.66 -12.70 -3.96
C ASP A 123 21.17 -12.18 -5.32
N GLY A 124 19.85 -12.24 -5.54
CA GLY A 124 19.24 -11.75 -6.77
C GLY A 124 19.76 -10.34 -7.07
N PRO A 125 19.83 -9.93 -8.35
CA PRO A 125 20.60 -8.77 -8.78
C PRO A 125 20.38 -7.57 -7.85
N LYS A 126 21.38 -7.27 -7.00
CA LYS A 126 21.34 -6.12 -6.10
C LYS A 126 21.39 -4.88 -6.98
N LYS A 127 20.23 -4.27 -7.24
CA LYS A 127 20.19 -2.91 -7.80
C LYS A 127 21.02 -2.03 -6.87
N LYS A 128 22.04 -1.35 -7.40
CA LYS A 128 22.80 -0.33 -6.68
C LYS A 128 21.81 0.76 -6.24
N GLN A 129 21.37 0.69 -5.00
CA GLN A 129 20.59 1.73 -4.37
C GLN A 129 21.57 2.72 -3.74
N GLY A 130 21.34 4.02 -3.95
CA GLY A 130 22.08 5.06 -3.25
C GLY A 130 21.86 4.99 -1.73
N PRO A 131 22.51 5.86 -0.94
CA PRO A 131 22.20 5.97 0.47
C PRO A 131 20.70 6.25 0.65
N PRO A 132 20.05 5.71 1.71
CA PRO A 132 18.65 5.97 1.97
C PRO A 132 18.44 7.48 2.15
N LEU A 133 17.32 7.97 1.61
CA LEU A 133 16.93 9.37 1.75
C LEU A 133 16.73 9.71 3.22
N SER A 134 17.07 10.95 3.59
CA SER A 134 16.66 11.50 4.88
C SER A 134 15.15 11.69 4.94
N MET A 135 14.59 11.75 6.15
CA MET A 135 13.15 11.94 6.36
C MET A 135 12.60 13.19 5.64
N LYS A 136 13.38 14.28 5.58
CA LYS A 136 13.00 15.51 4.86
C LYS A 136 12.97 15.31 3.35
N GLN A 137 14.00 14.66 2.81
CA GLN A 137 14.09 14.37 1.38
C GLN A 137 12.95 13.47 0.90
N CYS A 138 12.51 12.51 1.73
CA CYS A 138 11.34 11.68 1.41
C CYS A 138 10.08 12.52 1.15
N PHE A 139 9.83 13.56 1.95
CA PHE A 139 8.67 14.43 1.76
C PHE A 139 8.80 15.34 0.54
N GLU A 140 10.00 15.86 0.26
CA GLU A 140 10.26 16.66 -0.94
C GLU A 140 10.02 15.84 -2.22
N GLU A 141 10.53 14.62 -2.25
CA GLU A 141 10.34 13.69 -3.37
C GLU A 141 8.87 13.28 -3.50
N ALA A 142 8.20 12.92 -2.40
CA ALA A 142 6.78 12.58 -2.41
C ALA A 142 5.90 13.73 -2.96
N ARG A 143 6.17 14.98 -2.57
CA ARG A 143 5.48 16.17 -3.09
C ARG A 143 5.75 16.39 -4.58
N SER A 144 6.99 16.19 -5.02
CA SER A 144 7.36 16.28 -6.44
C SER A 144 6.62 15.23 -7.27
N ILE A 145 6.58 13.97 -6.81
CA ILE A 145 5.84 12.88 -7.46
C ILE A 145 4.35 13.21 -7.55
N ALA A 146 3.74 13.68 -6.45
CA ALA A 146 2.32 14.05 -6.44
C ALA A 146 2.01 15.19 -7.42
N SER A 147 2.86 16.22 -7.46
CA SER A 147 2.71 17.36 -8.39
C SER A 147 2.84 16.92 -9.85
N ASN A 148 3.75 15.99 -10.14
CA ASN A 148 3.90 15.43 -11.49
C ASN A 148 2.72 14.53 -11.88
N ALA A 149 2.17 13.77 -10.92
CA ALA A 149 0.98 12.96 -11.15
C ALA A 149 -0.25 13.83 -11.46
N GLU A 150 -0.39 14.97 -10.79
CA GLU A 150 -1.45 15.96 -11.03
C GLU A 150 -1.42 16.49 -12.46
N LYS A 151 -0.24 16.86 -12.98
CA LYS A 151 -0.08 17.24 -14.40
C LYS A 151 -0.53 16.14 -15.36
N ILE A 152 -0.25 14.88 -15.04
CA ILE A 152 -0.71 13.74 -15.85
C ILE A 152 -2.24 13.63 -15.83
N ILE A 153 -2.88 13.93 -14.70
CA ILE A 153 -4.35 13.94 -14.58
C ILE A 153 -4.94 15.04 -15.47
N GLU A 154 -4.38 16.25 -15.39
CA GLU A 154 -4.82 17.40 -16.17
C GLU A 154 -4.63 17.20 -17.68
N GLU A 155 -3.46 16.74 -18.11
CA GLU A 155 -3.12 16.54 -19.52
C GLU A 155 -3.90 15.40 -20.17
N LYS A 156 -4.12 14.30 -19.43
CA LYS A 156 -4.75 13.08 -19.98
C LYS A 156 -6.23 12.94 -19.63
N GLY A 157 -6.80 13.91 -18.93
CA GLY A 157 -8.19 13.87 -18.46
C GLY A 157 -8.48 12.60 -17.66
N TRP A 158 -7.55 12.18 -16.81
CA TRP A 158 -7.68 10.92 -16.08
C TRP A 158 -8.91 10.99 -15.16
N LYS A 159 -9.83 10.05 -15.33
CA LYS A 159 -10.97 9.83 -14.44
C LYS A 159 -10.80 8.48 -13.75
N PRO A 160 -11.14 8.38 -12.45
CA PRO A 160 -11.30 7.08 -11.81
C PRO A 160 -12.29 6.26 -12.65
N LYS A 161 -11.88 5.06 -13.07
CA LYS A 161 -12.75 4.13 -13.79
C LYS A 161 -13.65 3.38 -12.83
#